data_AF-A0A2V9MXQ7-F1
#
_entry.id   AF-A0A2V9MXQ7-F1
#
_cell.length_a   1.000
_cell.length_b   1.000
_cell.length_c   1.000
_cell.angle_alpha   90.00
_cell.angle_beta   90.00
_cell.angle_gamma   90.00
#
_symmetry.space_group_name_H-M   'P 1'
#
loop_
_entity.id
_entity.type
_entity.pdbx_description
1 polymer ?
#
loop_
_entity_poly.entity_id
_entity_poly.type
_entity_poly.pdbx_seq_one_letter_code
_entity_poly.pdbx_strand_id
1 'polypeptide(L)'
;MKPVTQVFAILLCLFTVLVNMVSGQQPPETRPQTFPRVTIPDSQVRTMRSTSTGRDYDLYIHLPSDYAQDKNTKYPVLYILDGQWDFKLMDAVLGGLVYDKLLVGITYSGENADYGSLRARTTFRPLSRR
;
A
#
# COMPACT_ATOMS: atom_id res chain seq x y z
N MET A 1 32.86 66.06 -17.45
CA MET A 1 32.74 64.64 -17.85
C MET A 1 32.25 63.75 -16.69
N LYS A 2 31.19 64.14 -15.95
CA LYS A 2 30.61 63.36 -14.84
C LYS A 2 29.17 62.81 -15.06
N PRO A 3 28.34 63.28 -16.02
CA PRO A 3 26.93 62.85 -16.09
C PRO A 3 26.76 61.45 -16.70
N VAL A 4 27.65 61.03 -17.62
CA VAL A 4 27.57 59.72 -18.29
C VAL A 4 27.82 58.57 -17.30
N THR A 5 28.78 58.74 -16.39
CA THR A 5 29.08 57.74 -15.34
C THR A 5 27.94 57.63 -14.32
N GLN A 6 27.25 58.73 -14.02
CA GLN A 6 26.10 58.72 -13.11
C GLN A 6 24.87 58.04 -13.72
N VAL A 7 24.58 58.27 -15.00
CA VAL A 7 23.46 57.59 -15.69
C VAL A 7 23.70 56.08 -15.76
N PHE A 8 24.94 55.66 -16.05
CA PHE A 8 25.30 54.24 -16.10
C PHE A 8 25.16 53.56 -14.72
N ALA A 9 25.53 54.26 -13.64
CA ALA A 9 25.37 53.77 -12.27
C ALA A 9 23.89 53.64 -11.87
N ILE A 10 23.03 54.60 -12.26
CA ILE A 10 21.59 54.53 -12.02
C ILE A 10 20.96 53.39 -12.80
N LEU A 11 21.34 53.19 -14.06
CA LEU A 11 20.82 52.09 -14.88
C LEU A 11 21.22 50.72 -14.31
N LEU A 12 22.46 50.60 -13.82
CA LEU A 12 22.96 49.39 -13.16
C LEU A 12 22.22 49.12 -11.84
N CYS A 13 21.94 50.15 -11.04
CA CYS A 13 21.12 50.04 -9.83
C CYS A 13 19.67 49.67 -10.15
N LEU A 14 19.07 50.22 -11.20
CA LEU A 14 17.71 49.86 -11.61
C LEU A 14 17.64 48.41 -12.06
N PHE A 15 18.66 47.96 -12.79
CA PHE A 15 18.78 46.59 -13.24
C PHE A 15 18.94 45.61 -12.07
N THR A 16 19.77 45.92 -11.07
CA THR A 16 19.91 45.07 -9.88
C THR A 16 18.63 45.02 -9.06
N VAL A 17 17.87 46.12 -8.94
CA VAL A 17 16.56 46.11 -8.25
C VAL A 17 15.54 45.23 -8.99
N LEU A 18 15.50 45.31 -10.33
CA LEU A 18 14.59 44.50 -11.14
C LEU A 18 14.89 42.98 -11.04
N VAL A 19 16.16 42.60 -10.99
CA VAL A 19 16.56 41.18 -10.83
C VAL A 19 16.14 40.62 -9.47
N ASN A 20 16.20 41.42 -8.39
CA ASN A 20 15.78 40.97 -7.07
C ASN A 20 14.26 40.75 -6.93
N MET A 21 13.43 41.48 -7.69
CA MET A 21 11.98 41.27 -7.67
C MET A 21 11.55 39.95 -8.34
N VAL A 22 12.30 39.49 -9.35
CA VAL A 22 12.03 38.22 -10.05
C VAL A 22 12.22 37.00 -9.13
N SER A 23 13.16 37.06 -8.19
CA SER A 23 13.43 35.97 -7.25
C SER A 23 12.41 35.85 -6.10
N GLY A 24 11.49 36.81 -5.96
CA GLY A 24 10.51 36.84 -4.87
C GLY A 24 9.22 36.05 -5.13
N GLN A 25 8.99 35.59 -6.37
CA GLN A 25 7.80 34.79 -6.73
C GLN A 25 8.15 33.29 -6.76
N GLN A 26 8.40 32.70 -5.59
CA GLN A 26 8.40 31.24 -5.47
C GLN A 26 6.94 30.74 -5.45
N PRO A 27 6.55 29.77 -6.30
CA PRO A 27 5.25 29.12 -6.20
C PRO A 27 5.07 28.56 -4.78
N PRO A 28 3.85 28.51 -4.23
CA PRO A 28 3.62 27.89 -2.93
C PRO A 28 4.18 26.47 -2.95
N GLU A 29 5.16 26.19 -2.10
CA GLU A 29 5.73 24.85 -1.95
C GLU A 29 4.64 23.92 -1.45
N THR A 30 3.99 23.23 -2.38
CA THR A 30 3.07 22.15 -2.05
C THR A 30 3.94 20.95 -1.70
N ARG A 31 4.49 20.93 -0.49
CA ARG A 31 5.22 19.76 0.01
C ARG A 31 4.23 18.59 0.01
N PRO A 32 4.54 17.46 -0.65
CA PRO A 32 3.69 16.29 -0.57
C PRO A 32 3.58 15.87 0.90
N GLN A 33 2.42 16.08 1.51
CA GLN A 33 2.16 15.54 2.84
C GLN A 33 2.07 14.03 2.68
N THR A 34 3.10 13.34 3.14
CA THR A 34 3.14 11.87 3.11
C THR A 34 2.46 11.38 4.38
N PHE A 35 1.29 10.77 4.24
CA PHE A 35 0.57 10.16 5.34
C PHE A 35 1.03 8.70 5.49
N PRO A 36 1.41 8.23 6.69
CA PRO A 36 1.82 6.85 6.89
C PRO A 36 0.65 5.90 6.63
N ARG A 37 0.94 4.74 6.04
CA ARG A 37 -0.06 3.70 5.81
C ARG A 37 -0.35 2.94 7.11
N VAL A 38 -1.63 2.74 7.42
CA VAL A 38 -2.06 1.85 8.51
C VAL A 38 -1.72 0.40 8.12
N THR A 39 -1.06 -0.32 9.03
CA THR A 39 -0.73 -1.73 8.89
C THR A 39 -1.47 -2.56 9.94
N ILE A 40 -1.62 -3.86 9.69
CA ILE A 40 -2.20 -4.80 10.65
C ILE A 40 -1.03 -5.46 11.38
N PRO A 41 -0.91 -5.34 12.71
CA PRO A 41 0.13 -6.00 13.49
C PRO A 41 0.11 -7.52 13.30
N ASP A 42 1.26 -8.17 13.52
CA ASP A 42 1.42 -9.62 13.51
C ASP A 42 0.90 -10.33 12.24
N SER A 43 0.77 -9.56 11.16
CA SER A 43 0.33 -10.04 9.86
C SER A 43 1.47 -10.05 8.85
N GLN A 44 1.46 -11.04 7.96
CA GLN A 44 2.41 -11.18 6.88
C GLN A 44 1.71 -11.64 5.60
N VAL A 45 2.34 -11.33 4.47
CA VAL A 45 1.89 -11.79 3.15
C VAL A 45 2.86 -12.84 2.63
N ARG A 46 2.34 -13.95 2.10
CA ARG A 46 3.14 -14.96 1.38
C ARG A 46 2.50 -15.29 0.05
N THR A 47 3.26 -15.21 -1.03
CA THR A 47 2.78 -15.62 -2.35
C THR A 47 3.03 -17.11 -2.58
N MET A 48 2.05 -17.79 -3.15
CA MET A 48 2.09 -19.21 -3.46
C MET A 48 1.52 -19.49 -4.84
N ARG A 49 2.25 -20.28 -5.64
CA ARG A 49 1.78 -20.78 -6.94
C ARG A 49 1.00 -22.08 -6.75
N SER A 50 -0.27 -22.09 -7.16
CA SER A 50 -1.08 -23.30 -7.22
C SER A 50 -0.62 -24.21 -8.35
N THR A 51 -0.29 -25.47 -8.03
CA THR A 51 0.08 -26.51 -9.01
C THR A 51 -1.12 -26.97 -9.85
N SER A 52 -2.33 -26.93 -9.28
CA SER A 52 -3.56 -27.35 -9.97
C SER A 52 -4.02 -26.34 -11.02
N THR A 53 -3.94 -25.04 -10.72
CA THR A 53 -4.44 -23.98 -11.61
C THR A 53 -3.34 -23.17 -12.28
N GLY A 54 -2.08 -23.42 -11.93
CA GLY A 54 -0.92 -22.66 -12.42
C GLY A 54 -0.93 -21.18 -12.05
N ARG A 55 -1.66 -20.77 -11.01
CA ARG A 55 -1.86 -19.35 -10.65
C ARG A 55 -1.25 -18.98 -9.31
N ASP A 56 -0.79 -17.74 -9.21
CA ASP A 56 -0.34 -17.17 -7.95
C ASP A 56 -1.52 -16.69 -7.10
N TYR A 57 -1.39 -16.95 -5.81
CA TYR A 57 -2.27 -16.46 -4.76
C TYR A 57 -1.42 -15.84 -3.66
N ASP A 58 -1.88 -14.72 -3.12
CA ASP A 58 -1.28 -14.14 -1.92
C ASP A 58 -2.06 -14.69 -0.71
N LEU A 59 -1.31 -15.06 0.32
CA LEU A 59 -1.83 -15.51 1.59
C LEU A 59 -1.60 -14.41 2.61
N TYR A 60 -2.68 -13.86 3.14
CA TYR A 60 -2.62 -12.96 4.28
C TYR A 60 -2.68 -13.81 5.54
N ILE A 61 -1.67 -13.73 6.39
CA ILE A 61 -1.49 -14.62 7.53
C ILE A 61 -1.37 -13.76 8.78
N HIS A 62 -2.31 -13.90 9.72
CA HIS A 62 -2.20 -13.37 11.07
C HIS A 62 -1.58 -14.44 11.97
N LEU A 63 -0.56 -14.06 12.73
CA LEU A 63 0.12 -14.89 13.70
C LEU A 63 -0.31 -14.50 15.11
N PRO A 64 -0.67 -15.47 15.98
CA PRO A 64 -0.82 -15.22 17.40
C PRO A 64 0.43 -14.59 18.02
N SER A 65 0.23 -13.77 19.06
CA SER A 65 1.30 -13.01 19.71
C SER A 65 2.44 -13.88 20.29
N ASP A 66 2.13 -15.11 20.69
CA ASP A 66 3.05 -16.09 21.27
C ASP A 66 3.58 -17.11 20.25
N TYR A 67 3.23 -16.96 18.96
CA TYR A 67 3.61 -17.91 17.90
C TYR A 67 5.14 -18.13 17.78
N ALA A 68 5.93 -17.10 18.07
CA ALA A 68 7.40 -17.19 18.01
C ALA A 68 8.05 -17.74 19.29
N GLN A 69 7.30 -17.82 20.40
CA GLN A 69 7.86 -18.16 21.72
C GLN A 69 8.02 -19.67 21.91
N ASP A 70 7.04 -20.46 21.49
CA ASP A 70 7.08 -21.92 21.57
C ASP A 70 6.67 -22.57 20.24
N LYS A 71 7.59 -23.35 19.66
CA LYS A 71 7.37 -24.09 18.40
C LYS A 71 6.53 -25.35 18.60
N ASN A 72 6.31 -25.79 19.84
CA ASN A 72 5.51 -26.96 20.17
C ASN A 72 4.02 -26.63 20.33
N THR A 73 3.68 -25.37 20.59
CA THR A 73 2.28 -24.92 20.70
C THR A 73 1.54 -25.13 19.38
N LYS A 74 0.36 -25.73 19.47
CA LYS A 74 -0.52 -25.97 18.33
C LYS A 74 -1.67 -24.98 18.37
N TYR A 75 -1.75 -24.14 17.34
CA TYR A 75 -2.86 -23.22 17.17
C TYR A 75 -3.87 -23.78 16.18
N PRO A 76 -5.17 -23.60 16.42
CA PRO A 76 -6.17 -23.83 15.39
C PRO A 76 -5.94 -22.86 14.23
N VAL A 77 -6.10 -23.36 13.00
CA VAL A 77 -5.95 -22.56 11.79
C VAL A 77 -7.31 -22.35 11.15
N LEU A 78 -7.68 -21.08 10.96
CA LEU A 78 -8.87 -20.67 10.23
C LEU A 78 -8.48 -20.21 8.83
N TYR A 79 -8.98 -20.90 7.81
CA TYR A 79 -8.82 -20.50 6.43
C TYR A 79 -10.06 -19.76 5.95
N ILE A 80 -9.87 -18.60 5.35
CA ILE A 80 -10.95 -17.83 4.72
C ILE A 80 -10.63 -17.61 3.24
N LEU A 81 -11.68 -17.62 2.43
CA LEU A 81 -11.61 -17.20 1.03
C LEU A 81 -11.81 -15.69 0.95
N ASP A 82 -11.36 -15.09 -0.15
CA ASP A 82 -11.49 -13.67 -0.41
C ASP A 82 -10.82 -12.76 0.64
N GLY A 83 -9.59 -13.14 1.01
CA GLY A 83 -8.79 -12.42 2.00
C GLY A 83 -8.61 -10.92 1.67
N GLN A 84 -8.69 -10.52 0.40
CA GLN A 84 -8.64 -9.11 0.00
C GLN A 84 -9.76 -8.25 0.62
N TRP A 85 -10.92 -8.84 0.91
CA TRP A 85 -12.07 -8.13 1.49
C TRP A 85 -12.22 -8.45 2.97
N ASP A 86 -12.14 -9.73 3.33
CA ASP A 86 -12.62 -10.18 4.63
C ASP A 86 -11.51 -10.31 5.69
N PHE A 87 -10.23 -10.31 5.31
CA PHE A 87 -9.14 -10.55 6.25
C PHE A 87 -9.11 -9.54 7.40
N LYS A 88 -9.26 -8.24 7.11
CA LYS A 88 -9.28 -7.18 8.14
C LYS A 88 -10.45 -7.31 9.10
N LEU A 89 -11.62 -7.66 8.57
CA LEU A 89 -12.81 -7.86 9.39
C LEU A 89 -12.62 -9.06 10.31
N MET A 90 -12.12 -10.17 9.78
CA MET A 90 -11.87 -11.37 10.57
C MET A 90 -10.77 -11.19 11.60
N ASP A 91 -9.69 -10.48 11.27
CA ASP A 91 -8.63 -10.10 12.20
C ASP A 91 -9.19 -9.30 13.40
N ALA A 92 -10.03 -8.30 13.13
CA ALA A 92 -10.70 -7.53 14.17
C ALA A 92 -11.64 -8.38 15.04
N VAL A 93 -12.36 -9.34 14.45
CA VAL A 93 -13.21 -10.28 15.20
C VAL A 93 -12.36 -11.17 16.10
N LEU A 94 -11.24 -11.70 15.61
CA LEU A 94 -10.34 -12.54 16.38
C LEU A 94 -9.71 -11.80 17.56
N GLY A 95 -9.33 -10.53 17.39
CA GLY A 95 -8.81 -9.71 18.48
C GLY A 95 -9.80 -9.49 19.64
N GLY A 96 -11.09 -9.71 19.41
CA GLY A 96 -12.13 -9.70 20.46
C GLY A 96 -12.35 -11.04 21.16
N LEU A 97 -11.71 -12.12 20.70
CA LEU A 97 -11.86 -13.46 21.28
C LEU A 97 -10.75 -13.75 22.29
N VAL A 98 -11.06 -14.57 23.30
CA VAL A 98 -10.09 -15.04 24.31
C VAL A 98 -9.18 -16.16 23.77
N TYR A 99 -9.40 -16.62 22.53
CA TYR A 99 -8.69 -17.77 21.96
C TYR A 99 -7.76 -17.36 20.83
N ASP A 100 -6.48 -17.68 20.99
CA ASP A 100 -5.47 -17.48 19.95
C ASP A 100 -5.67 -18.43 18.77
N LYS A 101 -5.64 -17.87 17.55
CA LYS A 101 -5.85 -18.60 16.30
C LYS A 101 -4.94 -18.05 15.21
N LEU A 102 -4.45 -18.95 14.37
CA LEU A 102 -3.82 -18.60 13.10
C LEU A 102 -4.93 -18.32 12.07
N LEU A 103 -4.94 -17.13 11.47
CA LEU A 103 -5.87 -16.79 10.40
C LEU A 103 -5.12 -16.70 9.07
N VAL A 104 -5.64 -17.40 8.06
CA VAL A 104 -5.08 -17.41 6.71
C VAL A 104 -6.16 -17.02 5.71
N GLY A 105 -6.06 -15.81 5.18
CA GLY A 105 -6.87 -15.33 4.07
C GLY A 105 -6.23 -15.64 2.72
N ILE A 106 -6.95 -16.35 1.87
CA ILE A 106 -6.51 -16.66 0.50
C ILE A 106 -7.03 -15.57 -0.43
N THR A 107 -6.13 -14.86 -1.10
CA THR A 107 -6.46 -13.82 -2.08
C THR A 107 -5.77 -14.11 -3.42
N TYR A 108 -6.35 -13.60 -4.49
CA TYR A 108 -5.68 -13.58 -5.78
C TYR A 108 -4.48 -12.62 -5.74
N SER A 109 -3.35 -12.99 -6.33
CA SER A 109 -2.18 -12.10 -6.43
C SER A 109 -2.33 -11.07 -7.55
N GLY A 110 -1.70 -9.90 -7.38
CA GLY A 110 -1.53 -8.89 -8.42
C GLY A 110 -1.81 -7.46 -7.95
N GLU A 111 -0.92 -6.52 -8.29
CA GLU A 111 -0.96 -5.12 -7.83
C GLU A 111 -2.25 -4.38 -8.23
N ASN A 112 -2.90 -4.79 -9.32
CA ASN A 112 -4.19 -4.28 -9.79
C ASN A 112 -5.14 -5.41 -10.19
N ALA A 113 -5.18 -6.48 -9.40
CA ALA A 113 -6.02 -7.63 -9.70
C ALA A 113 -7.52 -7.25 -9.70
N ASP A 114 -8.21 -7.53 -10.82
CA ASP A 114 -9.67 -7.47 -10.87
C ASP A 114 -10.25 -8.71 -10.16
N TYR A 115 -10.42 -8.59 -8.85
CA TYR A 115 -10.96 -9.65 -8.00
C TYR A 115 -12.36 -10.10 -8.42
N GLY A 116 -13.19 -9.20 -8.96
CA GLY A 116 -14.54 -9.53 -9.42
C GLY A 116 -14.51 -10.49 -10.60
N SER A 117 -13.72 -10.16 -11.63
CA SER A 117 -13.54 -11.01 -12.80
C SER A 117 -12.87 -12.34 -12.46
N LEU A 118 -11.87 -12.34 -11.57
CA LEU A 118 -11.16 -13.55 -11.13
C LEU A 118 -12.08 -14.49 -10.36
N ARG A 119 -12.95 -13.94 -9.50
CA ARG A 119 -13.98 -14.71 -8.80
C ARG A 119 -15.00 -15.29 -9.77
N ALA A 120 -15.53 -14.47 -10.68
CA ALA A 120 -16.54 -14.90 -11.67
C ALA A 120 -16.03 -16.04 -12.56
N ARG A 121 -14.76 -15.99 -12.99
CA ARG A 121 -14.13 -17.05 -13.79
C ARG A 121 -14.12 -18.41 -13.09
N THR A 122 -13.93 -18.41 -11.77
CA THR A 122 -13.90 -19.64 -10.97
C THR A 122 -15.30 -20.19 -10.76
N THR A 123 -16.29 -19.31 -10.51
CA THR A 123 -17.68 -19.71 -10.28
C THR A 123 -18.38 -20.18 -11.55
N PHE A 124 -18.16 -19.51 -12.68
CA PHE A 124 -18.82 -19.83 -13.95
C PHE A 124 -17.84 -20.58 -14.87
N ARG A 125 -17.68 -21.88 -14.63
CA ARG A 125 -17.08 -22.77 -15.63
C ARG A 125 -18.21 -23.24 -16.53
N PRO A 126 -18.27 -22.84 -17.82
CA PRO A 126 -19.26 -23.42 -18.72
C PRO A 126 -19.04 -24.92 -18.71
N LEU A 127 -20.08 -25.68 -18.35
CA LEU A 127 -20.06 -27.13 -18.44
C LEU A 127 -19.70 -27.44 -19.89
N SER A 128 -18.52 -28.01 -20.11
CA SER A 128 -18.19 -28.54 -21.43
C SER A 128 -19.26 -29.58 -21.71
N ARG A 129 -20.13 -29.32 -22.69
CA ARG A 129 -21.05 -30.34 -23.19
C ARG A 129 -20.19 -31.52 -23.62
N ARG A 130 -20.26 -32.60 -22.85
CA ARG A 130 -19.87 -33.93 -23.34
C ARG A 130 -21.01 -34.48 -24.17
#